data_AF-A0A8W8J3L8-F1
#
_entry.id   AF-A0A8W8J3L8-F1
#
_cell.length_a   1.000
_cell.length_b   1.000
_cell.length_c   1.000
_cell.angle_alpha   90.00
_cell.angle_beta   90.00
_cell.angle_gamma   90.00
#
_symmetry.space_group_name_H-M   'P 1'
#
loop_
_entity.id
_entity.type
_entity.pdbx_description
1 polymer ?
#
loop_
_entity_poly.entity_id
_entity_poly.type
_entity_poly.pdbx_seq_one_letter_code
_entity_poly.pdbx_strand_id
1 'polypeptide(L)'
;MLFLLFRDNSSSGLSPSMWSHLQYQLFRSGIQEMLRLSNTTAFRSVGASLSDPYQEYYPSCNSLPYPSEEYWICRLKHYMNTLFHPTSTCRIGKNNDDTAVVDPQLRVKGISNLRVVDASVMRHVTSGNTNAPTIMIAEKAADLIRGIDSVIDIRKKTLNL
;
A
#
# COMPACT_ATOMS: atom_id res chain seq x y z
N MET A 1 3.35 -6.51 -18.61
CA MET A 1 3.60 -6.50 -17.16
C MET A 1 4.73 -7.49 -16.88
N LEU A 2 5.96 -7.13 -17.24
CA LEU A 2 7.15 -7.93 -16.95
C LEU A 2 7.60 -7.52 -15.54
N PHE A 3 7.20 -8.30 -14.55
CA PHE A 3 7.85 -8.26 -13.25
C PHE A 3 9.18 -8.98 -13.40
N LEU A 4 10.29 -8.26 -13.35
CA LEU A 4 11.56 -8.87 -12.93
C LEU A 4 11.42 -9.20 -11.44
N LEU A 5 10.84 -10.36 -11.16
CA LEU A 5 11.05 -11.04 -9.89
C LEU A 5 12.49 -11.56 -9.92
N PHE A 6 13.43 -10.76 -9.42
CA PHE A 6 14.70 -11.31 -8.97
C PHE A 6 14.39 -12.19 -7.77
N ARG A 7 14.17 -13.48 -8.03
CA ARG A 7 14.25 -14.51 -7.01
C ARG A 7 15.73 -14.76 -6.75
N ASP A 8 16.35 -13.87 -6.00
CA ASP A 8 17.64 -14.16 -5.40
C ASP A 8 17.39 -15.21 -4.30
N ASN A 9 18.06 -16.36 -4.44
CA ASN A 9 17.96 -17.49 -3.51
C ASN A 9 18.90 -17.31 -2.31
N SER A 10 19.53 -16.15 -2.19
CA SER A 10 20.16 -15.69 -0.96
C SER A 10 19.16 -14.85 -0.15
N SER A 11 19.08 -15.15 1.15
CA SER A 11 18.22 -14.49 2.15
C SER A 11 17.80 -13.05 1.84
N SER A 12 16.49 -12.79 1.88
CA SER A 12 15.82 -11.47 1.92
C SER A 12 16.00 -10.55 0.70
N GLY A 13 15.26 -10.84 -0.38
CA GLY A 13 15.07 -9.94 -1.54
C GLY A 13 14.10 -8.75 -1.31
N LEU A 14 13.94 -8.30 -0.06
CA LEU A 14 13.25 -7.05 0.28
C LEU A 14 14.25 -6.24 1.10
N SER A 15 14.40 -4.95 0.78
CA SER A 15 15.29 -4.04 1.53
C SER A 15 15.14 -4.27 3.05
N PRO A 16 16.24 -4.40 3.82
CA PRO A 16 16.22 -4.53 5.28
C PRO A 16 15.42 -3.43 6.01
N SER A 17 15.10 -2.34 5.32
CA SER A 17 14.31 -1.21 5.81
C SER A 17 12.79 -1.41 5.78
N MET A 18 12.29 -2.58 5.36
CA MET A 18 10.84 -2.81 5.21
C MET A 18 10.06 -2.59 6.51
N TRP A 19 10.69 -2.79 7.68
CA TRP A 19 10.03 -2.71 8.98
C TRP A 19 10.82 -1.88 10.00
N SER A 20 10.48 -0.60 10.09
CA SER A 20 10.92 0.29 11.18
C SER A 20 10.18 -0.02 12.48
N HIS A 21 10.76 0.36 13.62
CA HIS A 21 10.12 0.24 14.94
C HIS A 21 8.71 0.84 14.97
N LEU A 22 8.49 1.94 14.24
CA LEU A 22 7.21 2.63 14.12
C LEU A 22 6.13 1.77 13.43
N GLN A 23 6.48 1.00 12.40
CA GLN A 23 5.50 0.15 11.70
C GLN A 23 5.00 -0.97 12.61
N TYR A 24 5.89 -1.61 13.38
CA TYR A 24 5.46 -2.63 14.35
C TYR A 24 4.48 -2.09 15.39
N GLN A 25 4.70 -0.86 15.88
CA GLN A 25 3.78 -0.21 16.81
C GLN A 25 2.40 0.04 16.17
N LEU A 26 2.35 0.51 14.91
CA LEU A 26 1.10 0.70 14.18
C LEU A 26 0.34 -0.61 13.98
N PHE A 27 1.03 -1.68 13.57
CA PHE A 27 0.41 -3.00 13.44
C PHE A 27 -0.08 -3.55 14.79
N ARG A 28 0.69 -3.34 15.87
CA ARG A 28 0.27 -3.74 17.22
C ARG A 28 -1.01 -3.01 17.64
N SER A 29 -1.10 -1.70 17.42
CA SER A 29 -2.33 -0.93 17.68
C SER A 29 -3.51 -1.45 16.86
N GLY A 30 -3.28 -1.83 15.60
CA GLY A 30 -4.29 -2.47 14.77
C GLY A 30 -4.77 -3.82 15.34
N ILE A 31 -3.85 -4.68 15.80
CA ILE A 31 -4.18 -5.95 16.44
C ILE A 31 -4.99 -5.73 17.72
N GLN A 32 -4.61 -4.76 18.56
CA GLN A 32 -5.36 -4.43 19.78
C GLN A 32 -6.79 -3.99 19.46
N GLU A 33 -6.96 -3.19 18.41
CA GLU A 33 -8.28 -2.78 17.95
C GLU A 33 -9.09 -3.97 17.41
N MET A 34 -8.46 -4.89 16.66
CA MET A 34 -9.12 -6.13 16.22
C MET A 34 -9.56 -6.99 17.40
N LEU A 35 -8.71 -7.20 18.41
CA LEU A 35 -9.07 -7.94 19.62
C LEU A 35 -10.22 -7.26 20.38
N ARG A 36 -10.21 -5.92 20.46
CA ARG A 36 -11.29 -5.14 21.06
C ARG A 36 -12.61 -5.34 20.31
N LEU A 37 -12.59 -5.24 18.97
CA LEU A 37 -13.76 -5.47 18.12
C LEU A 37 -14.28 -6.90 18.23
N SER A 38 -13.39 -7.90 18.22
CA SER A 38 -13.73 -9.31 18.40
C SER A 38 -14.39 -9.60 19.74
N ASN A 39 -14.08 -8.81 20.78
CA ASN A 39 -14.68 -8.98 22.11
C ASN A 39 -16.07 -8.32 22.25
N THR A 40 -16.57 -7.63 21.22
CA THR A 40 -17.93 -7.05 21.26
C THR A 40 -18.99 -8.12 21.13
N THR A 41 -20.21 -7.84 21.61
CA THR A 41 -21.34 -8.78 21.53
C THR A 41 -21.64 -9.21 20.09
N ALA A 42 -21.58 -8.29 19.12
CA ALA A 42 -21.87 -8.57 17.72
C ALA A 42 -20.86 -9.53 17.08
N PHE A 43 -19.56 -9.37 17.38
CA PHE A 43 -18.54 -10.27 16.85
C PHE A 43 -18.55 -11.62 17.56
N ARG A 44 -18.75 -11.64 18.89
CA ARG A 44 -18.91 -12.91 19.64
C ARG A 44 -20.14 -13.69 19.20
N SER A 45 -21.26 -13.02 18.84
CA SER A 45 -22.47 -13.72 18.37
C SER A 45 -22.28 -14.45 17.04
N VAL A 46 -21.26 -14.11 16.25
CA VAL A 46 -20.89 -14.82 15.00
C VAL A 46 -19.66 -15.73 15.16
N GLY A 47 -19.24 -16.01 16.39
CA GLY A 47 -18.15 -16.94 16.68
C GLY A 47 -16.74 -16.35 16.60
N ALA A 48 -16.59 -15.02 16.63
CA ALA A 48 -15.26 -14.42 16.72
C ALA A 48 -14.55 -14.84 18.03
N SER A 49 -13.27 -15.20 17.91
CA SER A 49 -12.42 -15.62 19.03
C SER A 49 -11.30 -14.61 19.29
N LEU A 50 -10.86 -14.55 20.54
CA LEU A 50 -9.67 -13.81 20.96
C LEU A 50 -8.38 -14.65 20.90
N SER A 51 -8.49 -15.92 20.52
CA SER A 51 -7.33 -16.78 20.29
C SER A 51 -6.62 -16.38 18.99
N ASP A 52 -5.29 -16.46 18.99
CA ASP A 52 -4.52 -16.37 17.75
C ASP A 52 -4.78 -17.60 16.86
N PRO A 53 -5.38 -17.44 15.67
CA PRO A 53 -5.69 -18.57 14.79
C PRO A 53 -4.46 -19.14 14.07
N TYR A 54 -3.29 -18.48 14.17
CA TYR A 54 -2.06 -18.87 13.45
C TYR A 54 -0.98 -19.44 14.37
N GLN A 55 -1.37 -19.99 15.53
CA GLN A 55 -0.42 -20.56 16.50
C GLN A 55 0.48 -21.64 15.91
N GLU A 56 -0.03 -22.41 14.94
CA GLU A 56 0.68 -23.49 14.26
C GLU A 56 1.69 -23.02 13.21
N TYR A 57 1.49 -21.83 12.62
CA TYR A 57 2.30 -21.37 11.48
C TYR A 57 3.74 -20.99 11.88
N TYR A 58 3.94 -20.56 13.13
CA TYR A 58 5.28 -20.32 13.67
C TYR A 58 5.33 -20.62 15.17
N PRO A 59 5.54 -21.90 15.56
CA PRO A 59 5.40 -22.34 16.95
C PRO A 59 6.39 -21.69 17.92
N SER A 60 7.55 -21.21 17.45
CA SER A 60 8.58 -20.61 18.30
C SER A 60 8.07 -19.38 19.07
N CYS A 61 7.13 -18.61 18.51
CA CYS A 61 6.52 -17.47 19.22
C CYS A 61 5.61 -17.91 20.38
N ASN A 62 5.15 -19.18 20.43
CA ASN A 62 4.26 -19.68 21.48
C ASN A 62 4.93 -19.78 22.86
N SER A 63 6.26 -19.70 22.89
CA SER A 63 7.04 -19.62 24.14
C SER A 63 6.88 -18.28 24.85
N LEU A 64 6.37 -17.25 24.17
CA LEU A 64 6.15 -15.91 24.72
C LEU A 64 4.75 -15.80 25.35
N PRO A 65 4.58 -15.02 26.44
CA PRO A 65 3.28 -14.85 27.08
C PRO A 65 2.24 -14.24 26.11
N TYR A 66 1.08 -14.86 26.01
CA TYR A 66 -0.04 -14.32 25.23
C TYR A 66 -0.99 -13.51 26.14
N PRO A 67 -1.48 -12.32 25.75
CA PRO A 67 -1.11 -11.52 24.57
C PRO A 67 -0.09 -10.40 24.91
N SER A 68 1.21 -10.70 24.94
CA SER A 68 2.25 -9.69 25.21
C SER A 68 2.71 -8.93 23.95
N GLU A 69 3.43 -7.82 24.14
CA GLU A 69 4.02 -7.06 23.04
C GLU A 69 5.09 -7.89 22.30
N GLU A 70 5.91 -8.63 23.04
CA GLU A 70 6.95 -9.50 22.49
C GLU A 70 6.34 -10.61 21.63
N TYR A 71 5.22 -11.19 22.08
CA TYR A 71 4.47 -12.19 21.31
C TYR A 71 4.03 -11.62 19.95
N TRP A 72 3.38 -10.45 19.96
CA TRP A 72 2.89 -9.84 18.72
C TRP A 72 4.01 -9.35 17.80
N ILE A 73 5.11 -8.83 18.34
CA ILE A 73 6.28 -8.47 17.53
C ILE A 73 6.89 -9.72 16.88
N CYS A 74 7.00 -10.83 17.62
CA CYS A 74 7.46 -12.11 17.07
C CYS A 74 6.56 -12.56 15.92
N ARG A 75 5.23 -12.53 16.11
CA ARG A 75 4.26 -12.88 15.06
C ARG A 75 4.39 -11.99 13.83
N LEU A 76 4.44 -10.68 14.03
CA LEU A 76 4.53 -9.71 12.93
C LEU A 76 5.79 -9.96 12.08
N LYS A 77 6.94 -10.26 12.69
CA LYS A 77 8.19 -10.56 11.95
C LYS A 77 8.08 -11.76 11.01
N HIS A 78 7.27 -12.77 11.35
CA HIS A 78 7.23 -14.04 10.62
C HIS A 78 5.99 -14.21 9.75
N TYR A 79 4.91 -13.48 10.05
CA TYR A 79 3.62 -13.63 9.36
C TYR A 79 3.31 -12.47 8.41
N MET A 80 3.93 -11.31 8.59
CA MET A 80 3.65 -10.17 7.72
C MET A 80 4.05 -10.46 6.27
N ASN A 81 3.14 -10.17 5.36
CA ASN A 81 3.34 -10.29 3.93
C ASN A 81 2.79 -9.05 3.23
N THR A 82 3.20 -8.86 1.97
CA THR A 82 2.61 -7.83 1.12
C THR A 82 1.19 -8.22 0.71
N LEU A 83 0.34 -7.20 0.53
CA LEU A 83 -0.95 -7.35 -0.15
C LEU A 83 -0.83 -7.09 -1.66
N PHE A 84 0.38 -7.22 -2.22
CA PHE A 84 0.68 -7.03 -3.65
C PHE A 84 0.34 -5.62 -4.18
N HIS A 85 0.54 -4.59 -3.35
CA HIS A 85 0.35 -3.18 -3.71
C HIS A 85 1.66 -2.37 -3.77
N PRO A 86 2.69 -2.77 -4.55
CA PRO A 86 3.87 -1.93 -4.74
C PRO A 86 3.51 -0.69 -5.58
N THR A 87 3.90 0.50 -5.10
CA THR A 87 3.61 1.79 -5.75
C THR A 87 4.76 2.77 -5.56
N SER A 88 4.61 3.97 -6.10
CA SER A 88 5.39 5.18 -5.74
C SER A 88 6.88 5.22 -6.11
N THR A 89 7.37 4.27 -6.92
CA THR A 89 8.77 4.22 -7.36
C THR A 89 9.15 5.28 -8.41
N CYS A 90 8.18 5.82 -9.14
CA CYS A 90 8.34 6.91 -10.11
C CYS A 90 7.48 8.12 -9.74
N ARG A 91 7.49 8.47 -8.46
CA ARG A 91 6.61 9.48 -7.86
C ARG A 91 6.47 10.76 -8.68
N ILE A 92 5.22 11.22 -8.80
CA ILE A 92 4.85 12.53 -9.34
C ILE A 92 5.27 13.69 -8.41
N GLY A 93 5.81 14.75 -9.00
CA GLY A 93 6.31 15.94 -8.31
C GLY A 93 5.82 17.25 -8.89
N LYS A 94 6.13 18.35 -8.21
CA LYS A 94 6.08 19.68 -8.85
C LYS A 94 7.24 19.78 -9.85
N ASN A 95 7.19 20.73 -10.79
CA ASN A 95 8.27 20.90 -11.77
C ASN A 95 9.64 21.16 -11.11
N ASN A 96 9.65 21.82 -9.94
CA ASN A 96 10.84 22.11 -9.13
C ASN A 96 11.11 21.09 -8.00
N ASP A 97 10.44 19.94 -8.00
CA ASP A 97 10.70 18.86 -7.04
C ASP A 97 11.76 17.91 -7.61
N ASP A 98 13.01 18.09 -7.22
CA ASP A 98 14.16 17.31 -7.74
C ASP A 98 14.14 15.84 -7.30
N THR A 99 13.33 15.50 -6.30
CA THR A 99 13.18 14.11 -5.83
C THR A 99 12.09 13.34 -6.56
N ALA A 100 11.40 13.97 -7.52
CA ALA A 100 10.35 13.34 -8.32
C ALA A 100 10.87 12.85 -9.67
N VAL A 101 10.25 11.78 -10.18
CA VAL A 101 10.61 11.19 -11.48
C VAL A 101 9.77 11.77 -12.61
N VAL A 102 8.48 12.04 -12.34
CA VAL A 102 7.56 12.63 -13.32
C VAL A 102 6.96 13.95 -12.86
N ASP A 103 6.64 14.81 -13.81
CA ASP A 103 5.99 16.10 -13.58
C ASP A 103 4.45 15.97 -13.47
N PRO A 104 3.69 17.05 -13.20
CA PRO A 104 2.22 17.01 -13.11
C PRO A 104 1.51 16.54 -14.39
N GLN A 105 2.20 16.53 -15.53
CA GLN A 105 1.72 16.03 -16.82
C GLN A 105 2.14 14.57 -17.07
N LEU A 106 2.70 13.90 -16.06
CA LEU A 106 3.24 12.54 -16.08
C LEU A 106 4.43 12.36 -17.03
N ARG A 107 5.08 13.45 -17.45
CA ARG A 107 6.26 13.40 -18.30
C ARG A 107 7.48 13.10 -17.45
N VAL A 108 8.35 12.23 -17.95
CA VAL A 108 9.62 11.92 -17.27
C VAL A 108 10.50 13.17 -17.30
N LYS A 109 10.94 13.62 -16.12
CA LYS A 109 11.77 14.82 -16.01
C LYS A 109 13.10 14.60 -16.75
N GLY A 110 13.46 15.53 -17.63
CA GLY A 110 14.70 15.46 -18.41
C GLY A 110 14.66 14.58 -19.67
N ILE A 111 13.55 13.91 -19.96
CA ILE A 111 13.39 13.07 -21.16
C ILE A 111 12.18 13.56 -21.97
N SER A 112 12.38 13.83 -23.25
CA SER A 112 11.30 14.23 -24.16
C SER A 112 10.48 13.03 -24.61
N ASN A 113 9.19 13.25 -24.88
CA ASN A 113 8.25 12.26 -25.45
C ASN A 113 8.09 10.96 -24.66
N LEU A 114 8.40 10.96 -23.35
CA LEU A 114 8.24 9.81 -22.47
C LEU A 114 7.35 10.16 -21.27
N ARG A 115 6.41 9.26 -20.95
CA ARG A 115 5.54 9.34 -19.77
C ARG A 115 5.54 8.02 -19.01
N VAL A 116 5.28 8.07 -17.70
CA VAL A 116 4.98 6.89 -16.87
C VAL A 116 3.53 6.96 -16.44
N VAL A 117 2.78 5.88 -16.64
CA VAL A 117 1.34 5.83 -16.42
C VAL A 117 0.97 4.50 -15.78
N ASP A 118 1.21 4.38 -14.47
CA ASP A 118 0.80 3.23 -13.64
C ASP A 118 0.84 3.63 -12.15
N ALA A 119 0.79 2.66 -11.23
CA ALA A 119 0.83 2.93 -9.80
C ALA A 119 2.16 3.53 -9.29
N SER A 120 3.24 3.43 -10.06
CA SER A 120 4.55 3.96 -9.66
C SER A 120 4.54 5.48 -9.51
N VAL A 121 3.63 6.20 -10.18
CA VAL A 121 3.58 7.67 -10.12
C VAL A 121 2.88 8.20 -8.86
N MET A 122 2.20 7.36 -8.10
CA MET A 122 1.54 7.76 -6.85
C MET A 122 2.58 8.36 -5.88
N ARG A 123 2.20 9.39 -5.10
CA ARG A 123 3.13 9.94 -4.08
C ARG A 123 3.32 9.01 -2.91
N HIS A 124 2.22 8.44 -2.44
CA HIS A 124 2.15 7.45 -1.38
C HIS A 124 1.10 6.43 -1.79
N VAL A 125 1.19 5.21 -1.23
CA VAL A 125 0.15 4.20 -1.40
C VAL A 125 -1.20 4.74 -0.92
N THR A 126 -2.27 4.46 -1.65
CA THR A 126 -3.63 4.87 -1.29
C THR A 126 -4.19 4.01 -0.15
N SER A 127 -5.12 4.54 0.65
CA SER A 127 -5.82 3.81 1.72
C SER A 127 -6.91 2.85 1.17
N GLY A 128 -6.56 2.05 0.17
CA GLY A 128 -7.44 1.10 -0.50
C GLY A 128 -6.71 0.32 -1.59
N ASN A 129 -7.41 -0.61 -2.25
CA ASN A 129 -6.82 -1.44 -3.29
C ASN A 129 -6.35 -0.59 -4.47
N THR A 130 -5.13 -0.82 -4.93
CA THR A 130 -4.46 0.09 -5.88
C THR A 130 -4.98 -0.01 -7.32
N ASN A 131 -5.78 -1.04 -7.65
CA ASN A 131 -6.32 -1.22 -8.99
C ASN A 131 -7.16 -0.02 -9.46
N ALA A 132 -8.15 0.38 -8.66
CA ALA A 132 -9.02 1.52 -9.01
C ALA A 132 -8.24 2.83 -9.21
N PRO A 133 -7.34 3.27 -8.30
CA PRO A 133 -6.55 4.46 -8.54
C PRO A 133 -5.55 4.32 -9.70
N THR A 134 -5.02 3.13 -10.00
CA THR A 134 -4.22 2.92 -11.22
C THR A 134 -5.03 3.14 -12.49
N ILE A 135 -6.27 2.63 -12.55
CA ILE A 135 -7.18 2.88 -13.69
C ILE A 135 -7.47 4.38 -13.80
N MET A 136 -7.78 5.07 -12.69
CA MET A 136 -8.02 6.52 -12.71
C MET A 136 -6.79 7.32 -13.19
N ILE A 137 -5.58 6.91 -12.81
CA ILE A 137 -4.33 7.51 -13.31
C ILE A 137 -4.24 7.33 -14.83
N ALA A 138 -4.55 6.13 -15.34
CA ALA A 138 -4.52 5.85 -16.77
C ALA A 138 -5.55 6.69 -17.55
N GLU A 139 -6.79 6.79 -17.06
CA GLU A 139 -7.83 7.65 -17.66
C GLU A 139 -7.39 9.11 -17.68
N LYS A 140 -6.89 9.65 -16.56
CA LYS A 140 -6.40 11.03 -16.53
C LYS A 140 -5.19 11.24 -17.45
N ALA A 141 -4.32 10.25 -17.58
CA ALA A 141 -3.20 10.32 -18.51
C ALA A 141 -3.66 10.36 -19.97
N ALA A 142 -4.67 9.56 -20.33
CA ALA A 142 -5.25 9.56 -21.67
C ALA A 142 -5.78 10.95 -22.06
N ASP A 143 -6.48 11.61 -21.13
CA ASP A 143 -6.92 13.00 -21.29
C ASP A 143 -5.75 13.97 -21.52
N LEU A 144 -4.72 13.89 -20.68
CA LEU A 144 -3.51 14.73 -20.79
C LEU A 144 -2.72 14.49 -22.08
N ILE A 145 -2.83 13.31 -22.68
CA ILE A 145 -2.20 12.98 -23.97
C ILE A 145 -3.05 13.54 -25.13
N ARG A 146 -4.37 13.45 -25.02
CA ARG A 146 -5.32 13.96 -26.02
C ARG A 146 -5.53 15.48 -25.95
N GLY A 147 -5.06 16.14 -24.89
CA GLY A 147 -5.30 17.57 -24.65
C GLY A 147 -6.74 17.87 -24.23
N ILE A 148 -7.42 16.90 -23.59
CA ILE A 148 -8.80 17.02 -23.10
C ILE A 148 -8.76 17.26 -21.60
N ASP A 149 -9.70 18.03 -21.06
CA ASP A 149 -9.90 18.12 -19.61
C ASP A 149 -11.29 17.62 -19.21
N SER A 150 -11.43 16.29 -19.15
CA SER A 150 -12.70 15.64 -18.82
C SER A 150 -13.26 16.07 -17.45
N VAL A 151 -12.41 16.48 -16.52
CA VAL A 151 -12.84 16.95 -15.19
C VAL A 151 -13.59 18.28 -15.30
N ILE A 152 -13.10 19.19 -16.16
CA ILE A 152 -13.82 20.45 -16.44
C ILE A 152 -15.15 20.13 -17.14
N ASP A 153 -15.14 19.23 -18.12
CA ASP A 153 -16.34 18.88 -18.88
C ASP A 153 -17.40 18.22 -18.00
N ILE A 154 -17.01 17.33 -17.10
CA ILE A 154 -17.90 16.72 -16.11
C ILE A 154 -18.43 17.79 -15.15
N ARG A 155 -17.58 18.68 -14.63
CA ARG A 155 -18.01 19.75 -13.72
C ARG A 155 -19.04 20.67 -14.36
N LYS A 156 -18.86 21.07 -15.62
CA LYS A 156 -19.85 21.88 -16.35
C LYS A 156 -21.20 21.18 -16.43
N LYS A 157 -21.21 19.90 -16.82
CA LYS A 157 -22.42 19.07 -16.90
C LYS A 157 -23.12 18.92 -15.54
N THR A 158 -22.38 18.72 -14.46
CA THR A 158 -22.95 18.52 -13.13
C THR A 158 -23.44 19.83 -12.49
N LEU A 159 -22.81 20.96 -12.82
CA LEU A 159 -23.13 22.27 -12.23
C LEU A 159 -24.13 23.09 -13.06
N ASN A 160 -24.65 22.57 -14.19
CA ASN A 160 -25.47 23.31 -15.15
C ASN A 160 -24.83 24.66 -15.56
N LEU A 161 -23.50 24.68 -15.70
CA LEU A 161 -22.73 25.82 -16.22
C LEU A 161 -22.38 25.61 -17.69
#